data_AF-A0A383VDV7-F1
#
_entry.id   AF-A0A383VDV7-F1
#
_cell.length_a   1.000
_cell.length_b   1.000
_cell.length_c   1.000
_cell.angle_alpha   90.00
_cell.angle_beta   90.00
_cell.angle_gamma   90.00
#
_symmetry.space_group_name_H-M   'P 1'
#
loop_
_entity.id
_entity.type
_entity.pdbx_description
1 polymer ?
#
loop_
_entity_poly.entity_id
_entity_poly.type
_entity_poly.pdbx_seq_one_letter_code
_entity_poly.pdbx_strand_id
1 'polypeptide(L)'
;GGGIYVREACRTNGCVQGSLGVDSHSPHSAALASHCLQLKPEGLLLMRFDAAGVSIIDFPDGARSGGVMRCLNYTAHLGRWAVPITRDDMDMVCGIDGCF
;
A
#
# COMPACT_ATOMS: atom_id res chain seq x y z
N GLY A 1 -10.35 4.92 -0.40
CA GLY A 1 -9.64 4.20 0.67
C GLY A 1 -8.17 4.16 0.35
N GLY A 2 -7.31 3.96 1.34
CA GLY A 2 -5.90 3.62 1.15
C GLY A 2 -5.69 2.12 1.35
N GLY A 3 -4.61 1.55 0.82
CA GLY A 3 -4.30 0.13 0.92
C GLY A 3 -3.13 -0.13 1.86
N ILE A 4 -3.24 -1.15 2.71
CA ILE A 4 -2.12 -1.69 3.49
C ILE A 4 -1.74 -3.05 2.91
N TYR A 5 -0.45 -3.24 2.65
CA TYR A 5 0.15 -4.50 2.26
C TYR A 5 0.97 -5.05 3.43
N VAL A 6 0.59 -6.24 3.88
CA VAL A 6 1.34 -6.99 4.88
C VAL A 6 2.16 -8.06 4.18
N ARG A 7 3.47 -8.08 4.46
CA ARG A 7 4.38 -9.10 3.95
C ARG A 7 5.04 -9.85 5.08
N GLU A 8 5.07 -11.15 4.95
CA GLU A 8 5.95 -11.99 5.76
C GLU A 8 7.27 -12.16 5.04
N ALA A 9 8.37 -11.72 5.65
CA ALA A 9 9.69 -11.84 5.05
C ALA A 9 10.25 -13.21 5.42
N CYS A 10 10.42 -14.06 4.41
CA CYS A 10 10.94 -15.40 4.59
C CYS A 10 12.47 -15.35 4.69
N ARG A 11 13.04 -15.79 5.83
CA ARG A 11 14.51 -15.81 6.05
C ARG A 11 15.19 -17.14 5.66
N THR A 12 14.45 -18.19 5.32
CA THR A 12 15.01 -19.52 5.03
C THR A 12 14.54 -20.07 3.68
N ASN A 13 15.44 -20.76 2.98
CA ASN A 13 15.15 -21.42 1.70
C ASN A 13 14.08 -22.50 1.91
N GLY A 14 12.82 -22.17 1.61
CA GLY A 14 11.70 -23.13 1.66
C GLY A 14 10.35 -22.59 2.14
N CYS A 15 10.26 -21.37 2.69
CA CYS A 15 8.94 -20.82 3.07
C CYS A 15 8.37 -19.89 1.98
N VAL A 16 7.04 -19.95 1.80
CA VAL A 16 6.32 -19.23 0.76
C VAL A 16 6.23 -17.76 1.17
N GLN A 17 6.90 -16.89 0.43
CA GLN A 17 6.84 -15.44 0.66
C GLN A 17 5.48 -14.92 0.18
N GLY A 18 4.61 -14.60 1.14
CA GLY A 18 3.24 -14.14 0.89
C GLY A 18 3.11 -12.62 1.05
N SER A 19 2.29 -12.00 0.21
CA SER A 19 1.83 -10.62 0.38
C SER A 19 0.31 -10.61 0.48
N LEU A 20 -0.24 -10.00 1.53
CA LEU A 20 -1.67 -9.80 1.70
C LEU A 20 -1.99 -8.31 1.59
N GLY A 21 -2.80 -7.94 0.60
CA GLY A 21 -3.34 -6.58 0.46
C GLY A 21 -4.68 -6.45 1.18
N VAL A 22 -4.84 -5.37 1.93
CA VAL A 22 -6.08 -5.00 2.61
C VAL A 22 -6.41 -3.56 2.24
N ASP A 23 -7.54 -3.35 1.57
CA ASP A 23 -8.07 -2.02 1.31
C ASP A 23 -9.03 -1.61 2.43
N SER A 24 -8.82 -0.42 2.99
CA SER A 24 -9.65 0.04 4.10
C SER A 24 -9.77 1.56 4.18
N HIS A 25 -10.44 2.01 5.24
CA HIS A 25 -10.53 3.41 5.62
C HIS A 25 -9.44 3.75 6.64
N SER A 26 -9.12 5.05 6.74
CA SER A 26 -7.99 5.54 7.53
C SER A 26 -7.94 5.02 8.98
N PRO A 27 -9.06 5.00 9.75
CA PRO A 27 -9.02 4.52 11.14
C PRO A 27 -8.73 3.01 11.27
N HIS A 28 -9.29 2.20 10.38
CA HIS A 28 -9.05 0.75 10.37
C HIS A 28 -7.61 0.43 9.96
N SER A 29 -7.08 1.21 9.02
CA SER A 29 -5.69 1.11 8.56
C SER A 29 -4.73 1.44 9.70
N ALA A 30 -5.00 2.49 10.46
CA ALA A 30 -4.25 2.86 11.67
C ALA A 30 -4.34 1.79 12.77
N ALA A 31 -5.51 1.19 12.97
CA ALA A 31 -5.71 0.12 13.94
C ALA A 31 -4.93 -1.14 13.58
N LEU A 32 -5.01 -1.59 12.32
CA LEU A 32 -4.26 -2.73 11.81
C LEU A 32 -2.76 -2.47 11.94
N ALA A 33 -2.28 -1.32 11.47
CA ALA A 33 -0.85 -0.99 11.55
C ALA A 33 -0.36 -0.95 13.00
N SER A 34 -1.12 -0.35 13.91
CA SER A 34 -0.77 -0.32 15.34
C SER A 34 -0.70 -1.73 15.94
N HIS A 35 -1.64 -2.61 15.59
CA HIS A 35 -1.62 -4.01 16.01
C HIS A 35 -0.40 -4.77 15.46
N CYS A 36 -0.14 -4.64 14.15
CA CYS A 36 0.99 -5.28 13.48
C CYS A 36 2.33 -4.82 14.03
N LEU A 37 2.45 -3.55 14.42
CA LEU A 37 3.66 -2.98 15.01
C LEU A 37 3.76 -3.19 16.53
N GLN A 38 2.80 -3.90 17.15
CA GLN A 38 2.70 -4.10 18.60
C GLN A 38 2.74 -2.78 19.41
N LEU A 39 2.12 -1.74 18.87
CA LEU A 39 2.00 -0.46 19.57
C LEU A 39 0.91 -0.54 20.63
N LYS A 40 1.09 0.26 21.68
CA LYS A 40 0.04 0.54 22.66
C LYS A 40 -1.11 1.34 22.00
N PRO A 41 -2.29 1.45 22.64
CA PRO A 41 -3.44 2.15 22.07
C PRO A 41 -3.15 3.60 21.63
N GLU A 42 -2.18 4.27 22.24
CA GLU A 42 -1.74 5.61 21.84
C GLU A 42 -1.15 5.64 20.42
N GLY A 43 -0.70 4.49 19.92
CA GLY A 43 -0.19 4.27 18.57
C GLY A 43 -1.20 4.55 17.46
N LEU A 44 -2.50 4.46 17.75
CA LEU A 44 -3.57 4.78 16.80
C LEU A 44 -3.50 6.21 16.29
N LEU A 45 -2.94 7.12 17.09
CA LEU A 45 -2.84 8.55 16.77
C LEU A 45 -1.52 8.91 16.07
N LEU A 46 -0.56 7.98 15.98
CA LEU A 46 0.76 8.24 15.41
C LEU A 46 0.78 8.21 13.89
N MET A 47 -0.23 7.58 13.27
CA MET A 47 -0.23 7.31 11.83
C MET A 47 -1.53 7.78 11.19
N ARG A 48 -1.39 8.52 10.08
CA ARG A 48 -2.50 8.89 9.21
C ARG A 48 -2.36 8.14 7.90
N PHE A 49 -3.42 7.47 7.47
CA PHE A 49 -3.46 6.80 6.16
C PHE A 49 -4.20 7.67 5.16
N ASP A 50 -3.50 8.02 4.08
CA ASP A 50 -4.03 8.88 3.03
C ASP A 50 -4.79 8.05 1.98
N ALA A 51 -5.76 8.68 1.32
CA ALA A 51 -6.55 8.01 0.29
C ALA A 51 -5.65 7.62 -0.90
N ALA A 52 -5.85 6.41 -1.42
CA ALA A 52 -5.03 5.81 -2.49
C ALA A 52 -3.53 5.66 -2.15
N GLY A 53 -3.12 5.90 -0.90
CA GLY A 53 -1.78 5.61 -0.42
C GLY A 53 -1.60 4.12 -0.17
N VAL A 54 -0.42 3.61 -0.54
CA VAL A 54 0.01 2.23 -0.29
C VAL A 54 0.98 2.22 0.88
N SER A 55 0.72 1.41 1.90
CA SER A 55 1.64 1.25 3.04
C SER A 55 2.07 -0.21 3.17
N ILE A 56 3.31 -0.45 3.56
CA ILE A 56 3.88 -1.80 3.63
C ILE A 56 4.41 -2.08 5.02
N ILE A 57 3.99 -3.20 5.61
CA ILE A 57 4.52 -3.73 6.86
C ILE A 57 5.16 -5.08 6.58
N ASP A 58 6.45 -5.21 6.89
CA ASP A 58 7.19 -6.46 6.75
C ASP A 58 7.32 -7.15 8.12
N PHE A 59 7.21 -8.48 8.17
CA PHE A 59 7.42 -9.31 9.37
C PHE A 59 8.69 -10.14 9.22
N PRO A 60 9.88 -9.62 9.60
CA PRO A 60 11.16 -10.30 9.40
C PRO A 60 11.39 -11.49 10.34
N ASP A 61 10.73 -11.50 11.49
CA ASP A 61 10.81 -12.57 12.49
C ASP A 61 9.49 -13.37 12.58
N GLY A 62 8.62 -13.23 11.55
CA GLY A 62 7.34 -13.93 11.39
C GLY A 62 6.13 -13.15 11.91
N ALA A 63 4.92 -13.54 11.50
CA ALA A 63 3.68 -12.79 11.78
C ALA A 63 3.32 -12.61 13.28
N ARG A 64 3.95 -13.39 14.18
CA ARG A 64 3.76 -13.28 15.64
C ARG A 64 4.69 -12.26 16.29
N SER A 65 5.78 -11.88 15.62
CA SER A 65 6.66 -10.81 16.09
C SER A 65 6.06 -9.45 15.74
N GLY A 66 6.57 -8.38 16.34
CA GLY A 66 6.28 -7.03 15.85
C GLY A 66 6.75 -6.90 14.39
N GLY A 67 5.89 -6.32 13.56
CA GLY A 67 6.23 -5.95 12.20
C GLY A 67 7.09 -4.70 12.15
N VAL A 68 7.64 -4.42 10.97
CA VAL A 68 8.42 -3.22 10.66
C VAL A 68 7.73 -2.45 9.54
N MET A 69 7.39 -1.19 9.78
CA MET A 69 6.83 -0.31 8.76
C MET A 69 7.92 0.01 7.73
N ARG A 70 7.75 -0.48 6.49
CA ARG A 70 8.67 -0.25 5.39
C ARG A 70 8.35 1.05 4.65
N CYS A 71 7.07 1.33 4.46
CA CYS A 71 6.60 2.59 3.89
C CYS A 71 5.19 2.93 4.37
N LEU A 72 4.90 4.23 4.49
CA LEU A 72 3.60 4.77 4.86
C LEU A 72 3.15 5.74 3.76
N ASN A 73 1.90 5.62 3.30
CA ASN A 73 1.30 6.49 2.27
C ASN A 73 2.14 6.64 0.99
N TYR A 74 2.76 5.55 0.53
CA TYR A 74 3.46 5.56 -0.73
C TYR A 74 2.46 5.75 -1.88
N THR A 75 2.62 6.82 -2.63
CA THR A 75 1.87 7.09 -3.85
C THR A 75 2.82 6.89 -5.03
N ALA A 76 2.35 6.20 -6.07
CA ALA A 76 3.10 6.03 -7.30
C ALA A 76 2.64 7.06 -8.32
N HIS A 77 3.58 7.70 -9.03
CA HIS A 77 3.26 8.43 -10.25
C HIS A 77 2.87 7.42 -11.33
N LEU A 78 1.59 7.38 -11.69
CA LEU A 78 1.02 6.33 -12.56
C LEU A 78 1.50 6.43 -14.02
N GLY A 79 2.11 7.53 -14.45
CA GLY A 79 2.68 7.70 -15.80
C GLY A 79 1.69 7.30 -16.91
N ARG A 80 2.16 6.57 -17.93
CA ARG A 80 1.31 6.05 -19.03
C ARG A 80 0.13 5.18 -18.59
N TRP A 81 0.11 4.67 -17.36
CA TRP A 81 -0.99 3.87 -16.81
C TRP A 81 -2.11 4.74 -16.23
N ALA A 82 -1.93 6.06 -16.17
CA ALA A 82 -3.00 7.01 -15.85
C ALA A 82 -3.92 7.29 -17.05
N VAL A 83 -3.53 6.88 -18.27
CA VAL A 83 -4.39 7.01 -19.45
C VAL A 83 -5.56 6.04 -19.28
N PRO A 84 -6.80 6.54 -19.18
CA PRO A 84 -7.96 5.67 -19.01
C PRO A 84 -8.08 4.74 -20.22
N ILE A 85 -8.39 3.46 -19.99
CA ILE A 85 -8.74 2.51 -21.04
C ILE A 85 -10.17 2.84 -21.48
N THR A 86 -10.34 3.96 -22.16
CA THR A 86 -11.51 4.19 -22.99
C THR A 86 -11.32 3.39 -24.27
N ARG A 87 -12.34 2.64 -24.69
CA ARG A 87 -12.34 2.06 -26.05
C ARG A 87 -12.32 3.24 -27.02
N ASP A 88 -11.31 3.29 -27.88
CA ASP A 88 -11.19 4.32 -28.92
C ASP A 88 -12.31 4.13 -29.95
N ASP A 89 -13.42 4.84 -29.77
CA ASP A 89 -14.41 5.09 -30.82
C ASP A 89 -14.35 6.55 -31.31
N MET A 90 -13.20 7.23 -31.19
CA MET A 90 -13.02 8.59 -31.68
C MET A 90 -11.63 8.81 -32.28
N ASP A 91 -11.44 8.33 -33.51
CA ASP A 91 -10.61 9.04 -34.47
C ASP A 91 -11.11 10.50 -34.54
N MET A 92 -10.32 11.45 -34.02
CA MET A 92 -10.48 12.92 -34.03
C MET A 92 -10.53 13.57 -32.64
N VAL A 93 -9.41 13.54 -31.91
CA VAL A 93 -8.97 14.75 -31.18
C VAL A 93 -7.52 15.01 -31.54
N CYS A 94 -7.32 16.01 -32.38
CA CYS A 94 -6.03 16.61 -32.66
C CYS A 94 -5.43 17.20 -31.37
N GLY A 95 -4.22 16.75 -31.03
CA GLY A 95 -3.28 17.51 -30.21
C GLY A 95 -3.24 17.16 -28.72
N ILE A 96 -2.36 16.23 -28.36
CA ILE A 96 -1.51 16.32 -27.17
C ILE A 96 -0.13 15.77 -27.61
N ASP A 97 0.69 16.65 -28.17
CA ASP A 97 2.14 16.57 -27.99
C ASP A 97 2.43 17.41 -26.73
N GLY A 98 2.83 16.76 -25.64
CA GLY A 98 3.04 17.47 -24.39
C GLY A 98 3.41 16.56 -23.23
N CYS A 99 4.71 16.24 -23.18
CA CYS A 99 5.50 15.79 -22.05
C CYS A 99 4.79 15.72 -20.67
N PHE A 100 4.55 14.50 -20.17
CA PHE A 100 4.73 14.09 -18.77
C PHE A 100 4.98 12.58 -18.69
#